data_AF-A0A952IEG7-F1
#
_entry.id   AF-A0A952IEG7-F1
#
_cell.length_a   1.000
_cell.length_b   1.000
_cell.length_c   1.000
_cell.angle_alpha   90.00
_cell.angle_beta   90.00
_cell.angle_gamma   90.00
#
_symmetry.space_group_name_H-M   'P 1'
#
loop_
_entity.id
_entity.type
_entity.pdbx_description
1 polymer ?
#
loop_
_entity_poly.entity_id
_entity_poly.type
_entity_poly.pdbx_seq_one_letter_code
_entity_poly.pdbx_strand_id
1 'polypeptide(L)'
;MNRPLPWIAVILAIMLTGCSAIAPVIRADVPSVDFSTNDSLAFSSTNRSRVALDLVNTLRQVDGYAPGDAVLDITRLQGPFGDSLIRVLAAKGYRSSAQSQDVSSTPVELSVRPGKSRNQTTAILRAGAVKIKRDYQLIDGYVQPASYMFIKGAPADNIEPDDSIFISRTEVVIPAPVSNLRSG
;
A
#
# COMPACT_ATOMS: atom_id res chain seq x y z
N MET A 1 43.00 10.50 55.50
CA MET A 1 42.37 11.15 56.67
C MET A 1 40.96 11.55 56.27
N ASN A 2 39.99 10.78 56.73
CA ASN A 2 38.55 10.97 56.52
C ASN A 2 38.01 11.96 57.55
N ARG A 3 37.21 12.95 57.14
CA ARG A 3 36.21 13.60 58.01
C ARG A 3 34.90 13.87 57.25
N PRO A 4 33.73 13.82 57.93
CA PRO A 4 32.42 13.63 57.31
C PRO A 4 31.56 14.90 57.16
N LEU A 5 30.47 14.76 56.38
CA LEU A 5 29.41 15.73 56.01
C LEU A 5 28.69 16.43 57.18
N PRO A 6 28.02 17.56 56.90
CA PRO A 6 26.55 17.63 57.05
C PRO A 6 25.88 18.36 55.84
N TRP A 7 24.98 17.72 55.08
CA TRP A 7 23.52 17.81 55.21
C TRP A 7 22.98 19.17 55.68
N ILE A 8 22.56 20.01 54.72
CA ILE A 8 21.55 21.06 54.94
C ILE A 8 20.45 20.85 53.90
N ALA A 9 19.26 20.54 54.41
CA ALA A 9 17.99 20.55 53.71
C ALA A 9 17.24 21.83 54.07
N VAL A 10 16.75 22.59 53.08
CA VAL A 10 15.71 23.64 53.21
C VAL A 10 15.03 23.75 51.83
N ILE A 11 13.84 23.19 51.59
CA ILE A 11 12.47 23.77 51.81
C ILE A 11 12.21 24.95 50.83
N LEU A 12 11.50 24.73 49.71
CA LEU A 12 10.05 24.91 49.50
C LEU A 12 9.63 26.35 49.14
N ALA A 13 9.06 26.54 47.93
CA ALA A 13 7.96 27.47 47.56
C ALA A 13 7.91 27.60 46.01
N ILE A 14 7.04 26.88 45.30
CA ILE A 14 5.70 27.32 44.87
C ILE A 14 5.70 28.73 44.27
N MET A 15 5.77 28.81 42.94
CA MET A 15 4.98 29.77 42.17
C MET A 15 4.41 29.04 40.96
N LEU A 16 3.20 28.52 41.12
CA LEU A 16 2.31 28.18 40.03
C LEU A 16 1.88 29.49 39.36
N THR A 17 2.48 29.82 38.22
CA THR A 17 1.83 30.69 37.23
C THR A 17 1.51 29.84 36.02
N GLY A 18 0.40 29.10 36.14
CA GLY A 18 -0.28 28.51 35.02
C GLY A 18 -0.96 29.60 34.21
N CYS A 19 -0.30 30.07 33.16
CA CYS A 19 -1.05 30.53 32.00
C CYS A 19 -1.55 29.28 31.29
N SER A 20 -2.78 28.88 31.58
CA SER A 20 -3.57 28.07 30.66
C SER A 20 -3.82 28.91 29.41
N ALA A 21 -2.82 28.98 28.53
CA ALA A 21 -3.04 29.29 27.14
C ALA A 21 -3.85 28.11 26.60
N ILE A 22 -5.18 28.26 26.64
CA ILE A 22 -6.09 27.42 25.88
C ILE A 22 -5.71 27.68 24.43
N ALA A 23 -4.79 26.86 23.91
CA ALA A 23 -4.52 26.83 22.51
C ALA A 23 -5.87 26.55 21.84
N PRO A 24 -6.27 27.31 20.82
CA PRO A 24 -7.42 26.92 20.03
C PRO A 24 -7.17 25.48 19.61
N VAL A 25 -8.11 24.59 19.93
CA VAL A 25 -8.19 23.29 19.28
C VAL A 25 -8.46 23.62 17.83
N ILE A 26 -7.39 23.89 17.09
CA ILE A 26 -7.34 23.69 15.67
C ILE A 26 -7.58 22.19 15.57
N ARG A 27 -8.86 21.81 15.46
CA ARG A 27 -9.21 20.67 14.63
C ARG A 27 -8.45 20.97 13.36
N ALA A 28 -7.30 20.31 13.20
CA ALA A 28 -6.78 20.08 11.90
C ALA A 28 -8.00 19.54 11.18
N ASP A 29 -8.54 20.39 10.32
CA ASP A 29 -9.42 19.98 9.26
C ASP A 29 -8.51 19.02 8.49
N VAL A 30 -8.45 17.78 8.99
CA VAL A 30 -7.81 16.69 8.30
C VAL A 30 -8.63 16.71 7.05
N PRO A 31 -8.06 17.11 5.89
CA PRO A 31 -8.84 17.19 4.68
C PRO A 31 -9.51 15.84 4.61
N SER A 32 -10.85 15.86 4.73
CA SER A 32 -11.65 14.71 4.42
C SER A 32 -11.23 14.45 3.00
N VAL A 33 -10.35 13.46 2.83
CA VAL A 33 -9.92 13.06 1.51
C VAL A 33 -11.22 12.54 0.97
N ASP A 34 -11.88 13.41 0.20
CA ASP A 34 -13.06 13.08 -0.54
C ASP A 34 -12.57 11.93 -1.42
N PHE A 35 -12.88 10.71 -0.99
CA PHE A 35 -12.77 9.51 -1.82
C PHE A 35 -13.91 9.62 -2.82
N SER A 36 -13.84 10.71 -3.59
CA SER A 36 -14.74 11.03 -4.65
C SER A 36 -14.66 9.84 -5.58
N THR A 37 -15.84 9.30 -5.83
CA THR A 37 -16.26 8.15 -6.61
C THR A 37 -15.83 8.21 -8.09
N ASN A 38 -14.67 8.80 -8.38
CA ASN A 38 -13.84 8.51 -9.56
C ASN A 38 -13.24 7.10 -9.48
N ASP A 39 -14.02 6.16 -8.95
CA ASP A 39 -13.81 4.73 -8.65
C ASP A 39 -13.59 3.89 -9.93
N SER A 40 -13.25 4.56 -11.01
CA SER A 40 -13.07 4.07 -12.37
C SER A 40 -11.82 4.70 -12.97
N LEU A 41 -10.70 4.59 -12.28
CA LEU A 41 -9.44 4.57 -13.02
C LEU A 41 -9.59 3.49 -14.08
N ALA A 42 -9.27 3.80 -15.34
CA ALA A 42 -9.62 3.07 -16.57
C ALA A 42 -9.21 1.58 -16.62
N PHE A 43 -8.75 1.01 -15.51
CA PHE A 43 -8.45 -0.38 -15.35
C PHE A 43 -9.73 -1.21 -15.35
N SER A 44 -9.76 -2.20 -16.24
CA SER A 44 -10.62 -3.37 -16.13
C SER A 44 -10.38 -4.11 -14.79
N SER A 45 -11.28 -5.02 -14.42
CA SER A 45 -11.09 -5.89 -13.25
C SER A 45 -9.77 -6.66 -13.30
N THR A 46 -9.37 -7.12 -14.48
CA THR A 46 -8.08 -7.79 -14.73
C THR A 46 -6.91 -6.86 -14.43
N ASN A 47 -6.94 -5.62 -14.94
CA ASN A 47 -5.87 -4.65 -14.71
C ASN A 47 -5.77 -4.25 -13.23
N ARG A 48 -6.89 -4.04 -12.54
CA ARG A 48 -6.90 -3.80 -11.09
C ARG A 48 -6.26 -4.95 -10.31
N SER A 49 -6.56 -6.19 -10.69
CA SER A 49 -5.97 -7.38 -10.06
C SER A 49 -4.47 -7.48 -10.29
N ARG A 50 -3.96 -7.12 -11.48
CA ARG A 50 -2.51 -7.08 -11.77
C ARG A 50 -1.79 -6.02 -10.93
N VAL A 51 -2.35 -4.80 -10.83
CA VAL A 51 -1.76 -3.75 -10.00
C VAL A 51 -1.82 -4.14 -8.52
N ALA A 52 -2.93 -4.69 -8.04
CA ALA A 52 -3.01 -5.20 -6.68
C ALA A 52 -1.95 -6.29 -6.41
N LEU A 53 -1.75 -7.21 -7.36
CA LEU A 53 -0.74 -8.26 -7.27
C LEU A 53 0.68 -7.69 -7.17
N ASP A 54 1.02 -6.67 -7.97
CA ASP A 54 2.32 -5.98 -7.91
C ASP A 54 2.59 -5.40 -6.50
N LEU A 55 1.62 -4.64 -5.99
CA LEU A 55 1.72 -3.98 -4.68
C LEU A 55 1.82 -5.01 -3.53
N VAL A 56 1.07 -6.11 -3.61
CA VAL A 56 1.08 -7.16 -2.57
C VAL A 56 2.34 -8.03 -2.65
N ASN A 57 2.83 -8.35 -3.86
CA ASN A 57 4.10 -9.05 -4.03
C ASN A 57 5.26 -8.24 -3.44
N THR A 58 5.19 -6.92 -3.57
CA THR A 58 6.14 -5.99 -2.96
C THR A 58 6.00 -5.98 -1.44
N LEU A 59 4.77 -5.84 -0.91
CA LEU A 59 4.51 -5.85 0.53
C LEU A 59 5.03 -7.12 1.21
N ARG A 60 4.89 -8.28 0.56
CA ARG A 60 5.36 -9.57 1.09
C ARG A 60 6.89 -9.64 1.27
N GLN A 61 7.64 -8.83 0.53
CA GLN A 61 9.10 -8.75 0.63
C GLN A 61 9.55 -7.78 1.73
N VAL A 62 8.64 -7.02 2.32
CA VAL A 62 8.95 -6.11 3.41
C VAL A 62 8.97 -6.88 4.73
N ASP A 63 10.10 -6.80 5.44
CA ASP A 63 10.29 -7.46 6.73
C ASP A 63 9.17 -7.10 7.72
N GLY A 64 8.58 -8.14 8.34
CA GLY A 64 7.48 -7.99 9.29
C GLY A 64 6.10 -7.77 8.64
N TYR A 65 6.00 -7.78 7.31
CA TYR A 65 4.74 -7.67 6.58
C TYR A 65 4.43 -8.91 5.72
N ALA A 66 5.16 -10.02 5.88
CA ALA A 66 4.78 -11.26 5.23
C ALA A 66 3.48 -11.83 5.85
N PRO A 67 2.71 -12.67 5.11
CA PRO A 67 1.43 -13.23 5.58
C PRO A 67 1.47 -13.96 6.94
N GLY A 68 2.63 -14.51 7.32
CA GLY A 68 2.82 -15.18 8.62
C GLY A 68 3.18 -14.23 9.77
N ASP A 69 3.65 -13.03 9.45
CA ASP A 69 4.20 -12.08 10.43
C ASP A 69 3.21 -10.95 10.77
N ALA A 70 2.27 -10.64 9.86
CA ALA A 70 1.32 -9.56 10.02
C ALA A 70 -0.13 -9.98 9.76
N VAL A 71 -1.02 -9.53 10.64
CA VAL A 71 -2.48 -9.50 10.41
C VAL A 71 -2.84 -8.13 9.86
N LEU A 72 -3.54 -8.09 8.72
CA LEU A 72 -3.88 -6.84 8.05
C LEU A 72 -5.34 -6.45 8.34
N ASP A 73 -5.56 -5.20 8.71
CA ASP A 73 -6.90 -4.62 8.81
C ASP A 73 -7.30 -3.98 7.48
N ILE A 74 -8.20 -4.67 6.78
CA ILE A 74 -8.69 -4.31 5.44
C ILE A 74 -10.06 -3.64 5.46
N THR A 75 -10.60 -3.31 6.64
CA THR A 75 -11.96 -2.75 6.80
C THR A 75 -12.19 -1.43 6.05
N ARG A 76 -11.10 -0.70 5.76
CA ARG A 76 -11.14 0.59 5.03
C ARG A 76 -11.04 0.44 3.52
N LEU A 77 -10.81 -0.76 2.99
CA LEU A 77 -10.74 -1.00 1.55
C LEU A 77 -12.15 -1.04 0.98
N GLN A 78 -12.46 -0.12 0.07
CA GLN A 78 -13.77 0.00 -0.58
C GLN A 78 -13.59 0.13 -2.10
N GLY A 79 -14.69 -0.08 -2.82
CA GLY A 79 -14.76 0.04 -4.27
C GLY A 79 -14.11 -1.12 -5.04
N PRO A 80 -14.25 -1.16 -6.38
CA PRO A 80 -13.80 -2.28 -7.21
C PRO A 80 -12.30 -2.56 -7.16
N PHE A 81 -11.48 -1.56 -6.86
CA PHE A 81 -10.05 -1.74 -6.63
C PHE A 81 -9.80 -2.36 -5.25
N GLY A 82 -10.43 -1.83 -4.20
CA GLY A 82 -10.38 -2.42 -2.86
C GLY A 82 -10.72 -3.91 -2.88
N ASP A 83 -11.81 -4.29 -3.56
CA ASP A 83 -12.21 -5.70 -3.72
C ASP A 83 -11.15 -6.57 -4.41
N SER A 84 -10.48 -6.01 -5.42
CA SER A 84 -9.40 -6.72 -6.13
C SER A 84 -8.18 -6.90 -5.22
N LEU A 85 -7.84 -5.89 -4.43
CA LEU A 85 -6.77 -5.96 -3.44
C LEU A 85 -7.08 -6.98 -2.34
N ILE A 86 -8.30 -7.00 -1.81
CA ILE A 86 -8.74 -7.99 -0.80
C ILE A 86 -8.60 -9.41 -1.35
N ARG A 87 -9.07 -9.67 -2.58
CA ARG A 87 -8.92 -11.00 -3.23
C ARG A 87 -7.46 -11.42 -3.36
N VAL A 88 -6.59 -10.51 -3.78
CA VAL A 88 -5.16 -10.79 -3.94
C VAL A 88 -4.48 -11.04 -2.59
N LEU A 89 -4.77 -10.24 -1.57
CA LEU A 89 -4.25 -10.43 -0.21
C LEU A 89 -4.64 -11.82 0.33
N ALA A 90 -5.92 -12.19 0.21
CA ALA A 90 -6.40 -13.51 0.62
C ALA A 90 -5.72 -14.65 -0.16
N ALA A 91 -5.58 -14.50 -1.48
CA ALA A 91 -4.89 -15.49 -2.33
C ALA A 91 -3.39 -15.65 -2.01
N LYS A 92 -2.77 -14.62 -1.41
CA LYS A 92 -1.38 -14.65 -0.92
C LYS A 92 -1.27 -15.10 0.54
N GLY A 93 -2.38 -15.50 1.17
CA GLY A 93 -2.40 -16.06 2.52
C GLY A 93 -2.47 -15.04 3.65
N TYR A 94 -2.68 -13.75 3.34
CA TYR A 94 -2.84 -12.74 4.38
C TYR A 94 -4.15 -12.97 5.15
N ARG A 95 -4.07 -12.90 6.48
CA ARG A 95 -5.23 -12.94 7.37
C ARG A 95 -5.79 -11.53 7.52
N SER A 96 -7.12 -11.40 7.49
CA SER A 96 -7.79 -10.13 7.78
C SER A 96 -8.22 -10.04 9.25
N SER A 97 -8.22 -8.82 9.78
CA SER A 97 -8.76 -8.51 11.12
C SER A 97 -10.21 -8.99 11.29
N ALA A 98 -11.04 -8.94 10.24
CA ALA A 98 -12.40 -9.48 10.27
C ALA A 98 -12.47 -10.99 10.57
N GLN A 99 -11.37 -11.73 10.35
CA GLN A 99 -11.25 -13.17 10.57
C GLN A 99 -10.39 -13.52 11.78
N SER A 100 -9.72 -12.54 12.41
CA SER A 100 -8.85 -12.77 13.57
C SER A 100 -9.29 -11.93 14.76
N GLN A 101 -9.51 -12.54 15.92
CA GLN A 101 -9.77 -11.82 17.17
C GLN A 101 -8.50 -11.13 17.75
N ASP A 102 -7.45 -11.00 16.95
CA ASP A 102 -6.17 -10.43 17.37
C ASP A 102 -6.25 -8.91 17.48
N VAL A 103 -5.82 -8.40 18.64
CA VAL A 103 -5.90 -6.97 19.01
C VAL A 103 -4.86 -6.11 18.26
N SER A 104 -3.86 -6.72 17.61
CA SER A 104 -2.81 -6.02 16.86
C SER A 104 -2.90 -6.32 15.37
N SER A 105 -3.75 -5.59 14.66
CA SER A 105 -3.81 -5.62 13.20
C SER A 105 -3.23 -4.34 12.60
N THR A 106 -2.62 -4.48 11.43
CA THR A 106 -1.98 -3.38 10.72
C THR A 106 -2.95 -2.78 9.70
N PRO A 107 -3.36 -1.51 9.82
CA PRO A 107 -4.32 -0.91 8.92
C PRO A 107 -3.77 -0.83 7.49
N VAL A 108 -4.59 -1.26 6.54
CA VAL A 108 -4.31 -1.20 5.11
C VAL A 108 -5.19 -0.14 4.47
N GLU A 109 -4.55 0.77 3.74
CA GLU A 109 -5.23 1.80 2.96
C GLU A 109 -4.76 1.74 1.51
N LEU A 110 -5.71 1.87 0.60
CA LEU A 110 -5.46 2.00 -0.82
C LEU A 110 -5.91 3.38 -1.28
N SER A 111 -5.03 4.10 -1.97
CA SER A 111 -5.38 5.34 -2.66
C SER A 111 -4.88 5.24 -4.08
N VAL A 112 -5.75 5.60 -5.02
CA VAL A 112 -5.40 5.57 -6.43
C VAL A 112 -5.82 6.90 -7.05
N ARG A 113 -4.91 7.51 -7.83
CA ARG A 113 -5.01 8.91 -8.25
C ARG A 113 -4.59 9.05 -9.73
N PRO A 114 -5.11 10.05 -10.45
CA PRO A 114 -4.58 10.41 -11.77
C PRO A 114 -3.07 10.65 -11.70
N GLY A 115 -2.33 10.13 -12.67
CA GLY A 115 -0.88 10.32 -12.81
C GLY A 115 -0.54 11.61 -13.56
N LYS A 116 0.71 11.71 -14.05
CA LYS A 116 1.18 12.90 -14.77
C LYS A 116 0.58 13.03 -16.17
N SER A 117 0.20 11.91 -16.80
CA SER A 117 -0.43 11.87 -18.12
C SER A 117 -1.86 11.32 -18.04
N ARG A 118 -2.66 11.56 -19.08
CA ARG A 118 -4.09 11.17 -19.15
C ARG A 118 -4.32 9.67 -18.97
N ASN A 119 -3.36 8.84 -19.38
CA ASN A 119 -3.45 7.38 -19.30
C ASN A 119 -2.63 6.81 -18.14
N GLN A 120 -2.09 7.67 -17.28
CA GLN A 120 -1.27 7.28 -16.14
C GLN A 120 -2.10 7.35 -14.86
N THR A 121 -1.82 6.44 -13.94
CA THR A 121 -2.49 6.30 -12.66
C THR A 121 -1.46 5.96 -11.60
N THR A 122 -1.44 6.71 -10.51
CA THR A 122 -0.60 6.42 -9.35
C THR A 122 -1.40 5.56 -8.36
N ALA A 123 -0.93 4.35 -8.07
CA ALA A 123 -1.46 3.53 -6.98
C ALA A 123 -0.55 3.63 -5.76
N ILE A 124 -1.17 3.77 -4.59
CA ILE A 124 -0.52 3.91 -3.30
C ILE A 124 -1.17 2.91 -2.35
N LEU A 125 -0.37 1.96 -1.88
CA LEU A 125 -0.71 1.06 -0.79
C LEU A 125 -0.01 1.54 0.48
N ARG A 126 -0.75 1.68 1.58
CA ARG A 126 -0.19 1.86 2.91
C ARG A 126 -0.57 0.68 3.77
N ALA A 127 0.40 0.15 4.51
CA ALA A 127 0.19 -0.85 5.55
C ALA A 127 0.98 -0.36 6.78
N GLY A 128 0.28 0.13 7.81
CA GLY A 128 0.93 0.72 8.98
C GLY A 128 1.90 1.85 8.61
N ALA A 129 3.19 1.66 8.94
CA ALA A 129 4.24 2.63 8.63
C ALA A 129 4.79 2.51 7.19
N VAL A 130 4.51 1.41 6.50
CA VAL A 130 5.01 1.13 5.16
C VAL A 130 4.09 1.76 4.12
N LYS A 131 4.71 2.45 3.15
CA LYS A 131 4.04 3.02 1.99
C LYS A 131 4.71 2.53 0.73
N ILE A 132 3.94 1.90 -0.14
CA ILE A 132 4.32 1.44 -1.47
C ILE A 132 3.59 2.31 -2.49
N LYS A 133 4.30 2.83 -3.47
CA LYS A 133 3.73 3.68 -4.53
C LYS A 133 4.35 3.32 -5.87
N ARG A 134 3.50 3.24 -6.89
CA ARG A 134 3.96 3.15 -8.28
C ARG A 134 2.97 3.79 -9.23
N ASP A 135 3.50 4.38 -10.29
CA ASP A 135 2.72 4.88 -11.41
C ASP A 135 2.58 3.78 -12.46
N TYR A 136 1.39 3.64 -13.02
CA TYR A 136 1.01 2.69 -14.05
C TYR A 136 0.42 3.43 -15.24
N GLN A 137 0.60 2.89 -16.44
CA GLN A 137 0.01 3.42 -17.67
C GLN A 137 -0.84 2.36 -18.35
N LEU A 138 -1.94 2.79 -18.96
CA LEU A 138 -2.76 1.96 -19.85
C LEU A 138 -2.28 2.13 -21.30
N ILE A 139 -1.86 1.04 -21.92
CA ILE A 139 -1.42 0.96 -23.32
C ILE A 139 -2.19 -0.18 -23.98
N ASP A 140 -2.96 0.13 -25.03
CA ASP A 140 -3.78 -0.84 -25.77
C ASP A 140 -4.70 -1.71 -24.87
N GLY A 141 -5.24 -1.11 -23.81
CA GLY A 141 -6.11 -1.80 -22.85
C GLY A 141 -5.38 -2.60 -21.77
N TYR A 142 -4.05 -2.67 -21.81
CA TYR A 142 -3.22 -3.36 -20.82
C TYR A 142 -2.54 -2.37 -19.88
N VAL A 143 -2.54 -2.70 -18.59
CA VAL A 143 -1.80 -1.93 -17.60
C VAL A 143 -0.33 -2.35 -17.58
N GLN A 144 0.57 -1.38 -17.53
CA GLN A 144 2.02 -1.58 -17.40
C GLN A 144 2.60 -0.58 -16.39
N PRO A 145 3.72 -0.90 -15.73
CA PRO A 145 4.42 0.07 -14.90
C PRO A 145 5.00 1.22 -15.72
N ALA A 146 4.77 2.45 -15.25
CA ALA A 146 5.31 3.68 -15.86
C ALA A 146 6.42 4.31 -15.00
N SER A 147 6.80 3.67 -13.90
CA SER A 147 7.83 4.14 -12.96
C SER A 147 8.40 2.97 -12.14
N TYR A 148 9.52 3.22 -11.48
CA TYR A 148 10.05 2.32 -10.45
C TYR A 148 9.14 2.28 -9.22
N MET A 149 9.20 1.16 -8.48
CA MET A 149 8.50 1.01 -7.21
C MET A 149 9.12 1.92 -6.15
N PHE A 150 8.32 2.78 -5.53
CA PHE A 150 8.75 3.62 -4.42
C PHE A 150 8.26 3.06 -3.10
N ILE A 151 9.18 2.87 -2.15
CA ILE A 151 8.90 2.26 -0.85
C ILE A 151 9.44 3.19 0.24
N LYS A 152 8.62 3.44 1.26
CA LYS A 152 8.97 4.23 2.43
C LYS A 152 8.53 3.51 3.70
N GLY A 153 9.31 3.64 4.76
CA GLY A 153 9.01 3.03 6.07
C GLY A 153 9.58 1.62 6.23
N ALA A 154 10.38 1.15 5.27
CA ALA A 154 11.13 -0.11 5.32
C ALA A 154 12.42 0.03 4.49
N PRO A 155 13.47 -0.76 4.79
CA PRO A 155 14.62 -0.90 3.91
C PRO A 155 14.18 -1.45 2.54
N ALA A 156 14.71 -0.89 1.46
CA ALA A 156 14.33 -1.26 0.09
C ALA A 156 15.36 -2.17 -0.59
N ASP A 157 16.45 -2.49 0.11
CA ASP A 157 17.68 -3.04 -0.50
C ASP A 157 17.50 -4.45 -1.07
N ASN A 158 16.44 -5.16 -0.66
CA ASN A 158 16.15 -6.54 -1.06
C ASN A 158 14.79 -6.68 -1.77
N ILE A 159 14.21 -5.59 -2.27
CA ILE A 159 12.88 -5.64 -2.88
C ILE A 159 13.02 -5.69 -4.40
N GLU A 160 12.58 -6.80 -4.98
CA GLU A 160 12.59 -7.05 -6.42
C GLU A 160 11.16 -6.95 -6.99
N PRO A 161 10.85 -5.91 -7.79
CA PRO A 161 9.58 -5.80 -8.48
C PRO A 161 9.42 -6.90 -9.54
N ASP A 162 8.29 -7.60 -9.51
CA ASP A 162 7.96 -8.62 -10.50
C ASP A 162 7.15 -8.00 -11.65
N ASP A 163 7.85 -7.43 -12.62
CA ASP A 163 7.22 -6.81 -13.79
C ASP A 163 6.70 -7.84 -14.81
N SER A 164 7.02 -9.12 -14.64
CA SER A 164 6.61 -10.18 -15.56
C SER A 164 5.09 -10.39 -15.59
N ILE A 165 4.39 -10.01 -14.51
CA ILE A 165 2.92 -10.08 -14.41
C ILE A 165 2.19 -9.15 -15.39
N PHE A 166 2.91 -8.17 -15.96
CA PHE A 166 2.37 -7.19 -16.91
C PHE A 166 2.64 -7.56 -18.36
N ILE A 167 3.49 -8.55 -18.61
CA ILE A 167 3.76 -9.04 -19.96
C ILE A 167 2.52 -9.80 -20.42
N SER A 168 1.75 -9.19 -21.33
CA SER A 168 0.72 -9.91 -22.07
C SER A 168 1.40 -11.04 -22.81
N ARG A 169 1.06 -12.31 -22.52
CA ARG A 169 1.47 -13.42 -23.37
C ARG A 169 1.00 -13.06 -24.77
N THR A 170 1.94 -12.68 -25.64
CA THR A 170 1.73 -12.65 -27.07
C THR A 170 1.15 -14.01 -27.40
N GLU A 171 -0.12 -14.02 -27.81
CA GLU A 171 -0.75 -15.21 -28.34
C GLU A 171 0.19 -15.71 -29.44
N VAL A 172 0.83 -16.86 -29.20
CA VAL A 172 1.65 -17.48 -30.23
C VAL A 172 0.65 -17.84 -31.32
N VAL A 173 0.57 -17.01 -32.35
CA VAL A 173 -0.20 -17.30 -33.54
C VAL A 173 0.50 -18.50 -34.17
N ILE A 174 0.02 -19.70 -33.83
CA ILE A 174 0.45 -20.92 -34.50
C ILE A 174 -0.10 -20.77 -35.92
N PRO A 175 0.75 -20.60 -36.95
CA PRO A 175 0.25 -20.52 -38.30
C PRO A 175 -0.53 -21.80 -38.60
N ALA A 176 -1.75 -21.65 -39.11
CA ALA A 176 -2.56 -22.79 -39.50
C ALA A 176 -1.75 -23.69 -40.44
N PRO A 177 -1.84 -25.03 -40.30
CA PRO A 177 -1.14 -25.94 -41.20
C PRO A 177 -1.56 -25.63 -42.63
N VAL A 178 -0.57 -25.28 -43.46
CA VAL A 178 -0.76 -25.12 -44.91
C VAL A 178 -1.17 -26.49 -45.46
N SER A 179 -2.48 -26.68 -45.66
CA SER A 179 -3.02 -27.81 -46.40
C SER A 179 -2.58 -27.68 -47.85
N ASN A 180 -1.46 -28.32 -48.18
CA ASN A 180 -1.05 -28.52 -49.55
C ASN A 180 -2.07 -29.46 -50.21
N LEU A 181 -3.08 -28.88 -50.88
CA LEU A 181 -3.92 -29.61 -51.82
C LEU A 181 -3.01 -30.15 -52.93
N ARG A 182 -2.70 -31.44 -52.86
CA ARG A 182 -2.02 -32.17 -53.92
C ARG A 182 -3.08 -32.58 -54.93
N SER A 183 -3.12 -31.85 -56.05
CA SER A 183 -3.84 -32.24 -57.26
C SER A 183 -3.18 -33.50 -57.84
N GLY A 184 -4.00 -34.51 -58.11
CA GLY A 184 -3.61 -35.76 -58.77
C GLY A 184 -4.82 -36.65 -58.93
#